data_AF-A0A920PCP2-F1
#
_entry.id   AF-A0A920PCP2-F1
#
_cell.length_a   1.000
_cell.length_b   1.000
_cell.length_c   1.000
_cell.angle_alpha   90.00
_cell.angle_beta   90.00
_cell.angle_gamma   90.00
#
_symmetry.space_group_name_H-M   'P 1'
#
loop_
_entity.id
_entity.type
_entity.pdbx_description
1 polymer ?
#
loop_
_entity_poly.entity_id
_entity_poly.type
_entity_poly.pdbx_seq_one_letter_code
_entity_poly.pdbx_strand_id
1 'polypeptide(L)'
;MSQRDYYEVLEVSKNANEAELKKAYRQKALKFHPDKNPGDQKAEEKFKEASEAYDVLKDSEKRQIYDQFGHDGLKGRGFNGFSGFR
;
A
#
# COMPACT_ATOMS: atom_id res chain seq x y z
N MET A 1 -12.04 -1.27 -12.83
CA MET A 1 -12.07 -2.04 -11.57
C MET A 1 -11.66 -1.10 -10.47
N SER A 2 -12.47 -0.94 -9.41
CA SER A 2 -12.15 -0.05 -8.30
C SER A 2 -10.79 -0.45 -7.71
N GLN A 3 -9.88 0.50 -7.55
CA GLN A 3 -8.64 0.25 -6.81
C GLN A 3 -9.02 -0.23 -5.41
N ARG A 4 -8.40 -1.32 -4.95
CA ARG A 4 -8.70 -1.93 -3.64
C ARG A 4 -8.36 -0.95 -2.53
N ASP A 5 -9.18 -0.90 -1.48
CA ASP A 5 -8.89 -0.03 -0.34
C ASP A 5 -7.54 -0.40 0.29
N TYR A 6 -6.70 0.59 0.60
CA TYR A 6 -5.38 0.35 1.19
C TYR A 6 -5.46 -0.37 2.55
N TYR A 7 -6.54 -0.15 3.27
CA TYR A 7 -6.88 -0.88 4.49
C TYR A 7 -7.13 -2.37 4.21
N GLU A 8 -7.80 -2.70 3.10
CA GLU A 8 -8.01 -4.10 2.69
C GLU A 8 -6.73 -4.75 2.18
N VAL A 9 -5.90 -4.00 1.45
CA VAL A 9 -4.60 -4.51 0.96
C VAL A 9 -3.70 -4.92 2.12
N LEU A 10 -3.64 -4.10 3.17
CA LEU A 10 -2.90 -4.41 4.38
C LEU A 10 -3.66 -5.37 5.32
N GLU A 11 -4.94 -5.66 5.06
CA GLU A 11 -5.83 -6.43 5.94
C GLU A 11 -5.88 -5.84 7.37
N VAL A 12 -6.02 -4.52 7.45
CA VAL A 12 -6.06 -3.75 8.70
C VAL A 12 -7.34 -2.94 8.80
N SER A 13 -7.70 -2.57 10.02
CA SER A 13 -8.85 -1.68 10.26
C SER A 13 -8.58 -0.27 9.76
N LYS A 14 -9.64 0.46 9.39
CA LYS A 14 -9.57 1.90 9.07
C LYS A 14 -9.08 2.74 10.25
N ASN A 15 -9.14 2.21 11.46
CA ASN A 15 -8.62 2.83 12.67
C ASN A 15 -7.22 2.34 13.06
N ALA A 16 -6.55 1.59 12.18
CA ALA A 16 -5.23 1.04 12.49
C ALA A 16 -4.23 2.16 12.80
N ASN A 17 -3.44 1.90 13.85
CA ASN A 17 -2.34 2.77 14.22
C ASN A 17 -1.09 2.48 13.38
N GLU A 18 -0.08 3.36 13.45
CA GLU A 18 1.14 3.23 12.66
C GLU A 18 1.90 1.91 12.95
N ALA A 19 1.85 1.42 14.19
CA ALA A 19 2.49 0.17 14.58
C ALA A 19 1.81 -1.05 13.92
N GLU A 20 0.48 -1.05 13.84
CA GLU A 20 -0.32 -2.06 13.15
C GLU A 20 -0.07 -2.02 11.64
N LEU A 21 -0.08 -0.83 11.04
CA LEU A 21 0.25 -0.63 9.62
C LEU A 21 1.64 -1.19 9.29
N LYS A 22 2.65 -0.85 10.11
CA LYS A 22 4.02 -1.33 9.93
C LYS A 22 4.13 -2.85 10.13
N LYS A 23 3.37 -3.43 11.05
CA LYS A 23 3.34 -4.88 11.27
C LYS A 23 2.71 -5.60 10.09
N ALA A 24 1.55 -5.14 9.64
CA ALA A 24 0.82 -5.69 8.50
C ALA A 24 1.65 -5.59 7.21
N TYR A 25 2.23 -4.42 6.93
CA TYR A 25 3.13 -4.23 5.80
C TYR A 25 4.28 -5.23 5.80
N ARG A 26 4.97 -5.40 6.94
CA ARG A 26 6.08 -6.36 7.05
C ARG A 26 5.63 -7.80 6.76
N GLN A 27 4.45 -8.19 7.24
CA GLN A 27 3.90 -9.52 6.95
C GLN A 27 3.58 -9.71 5.47
N LYS A 28 2.96 -8.71 4.82
CA LYS A 28 2.65 -8.73 3.38
C LYS A 28 3.92 -8.70 2.53
N ALA A 29 4.86 -7.83 2.86
CA ALA A 29 6.14 -7.70 2.19
C ALA A 29 6.94 -8.99 2.23
N LEU A 30 6.95 -9.71 3.36
CA LEU A 30 7.57 -11.04 3.46
C LEU A 30 6.78 -12.10 2.67
N LYS A 31 5.45 -12.06 2.71
CA LYS A 31 4.60 -13.03 1.99
C LYS A 31 4.74 -12.91 0.48
N PHE A 32 4.80 -11.69 -0.03
CA PHE A 32 4.86 -11.38 -1.45
C PHE A 32 6.26 -10.96 -1.92
N HIS A 33 7.29 -11.20 -1.10
CA HIS A 33 8.66 -10.83 -1.44
C HIS A 33 9.11 -11.53 -2.74
N PRO A 34 9.79 -10.83 -3.68
CA PRO A 34 10.26 -11.44 -4.92
C PRO A 34 11.25 -12.59 -4.69
N ASP A 35 12.06 -12.51 -3.63
CA ASP A 35 12.97 -13.61 -3.23
C ASP A 35 12.23 -14.92 -2.90
N LYS A 36 11.04 -14.82 -2.27
CA LYS A 36 10.22 -15.99 -1.92
C LYS A 36 9.26 -16.40 -3.05
N ASN A 37 8.96 -15.49 -3.96
CA ASN A 37 8.04 -15.68 -5.06
C ASN A 37 8.69 -15.26 -6.40
N PRO A 38 9.81 -15.90 -6.79
CA PRO A 38 10.54 -15.52 -7.99
C PRO A 38 9.66 -15.74 -9.22
N GLY A 39 9.48 -14.68 -10.02
CA GLY A 39 8.69 -14.73 -11.26
C GLY A 39 7.16 -14.70 -11.08
N ASP A 40 6.65 -14.54 -9.85
CA ASP A 40 5.21 -14.38 -9.62
C ASP A 40 4.79 -12.91 -9.76
N GLN A 41 4.26 -12.57 -10.94
CA GLN A 41 3.73 -11.24 -11.23
C GLN A 41 2.60 -10.83 -10.27
N LYS A 42 1.78 -11.78 -9.81
CA LYS A 42 0.70 -11.46 -8.85
C LYS A 42 1.26 -11.15 -7.47
N ALA A 43 2.36 -11.77 -7.07
CA ALA A 43 3.05 -11.42 -5.83
C ALA A 43 3.67 -10.02 -5.96
N GLU A 44 4.30 -9.71 -7.09
CA GLU A 44 4.87 -8.38 -7.36
C GLU A 44 3.81 -7.28 -7.32
N GLU A 45 2.66 -7.48 -7.97
CA GLU A 45 1.53 -6.54 -7.92
C GLU A 45 1.04 -6.32 -6.49
N LYS A 46 0.82 -7.40 -5.73
CA LYS A 46 0.39 -7.31 -4.32
C LYS A 46 1.44 -6.66 -3.43
N PHE A 47 2.73 -6.87 -3.71
CA PHE A 47 3.82 -6.23 -2.99
C PHE A 47 3.81 -4.71 -3.24
N LYS A 48 3.70 -4.29 -4.50
CA LYS A 48 3.60 -2.87 -4.87
C LYS A 48 2.39 -2.21 -4.24
N GLU A 49 1.22 -2.84 -4.31
CA GLU A 49 0.00 -2.35 -3.65
C GLU A 49 0.19 -2.22 -2.13
N ALA A 50 0.79 -3.21 -1.47
CA ALA A 50 1.03 -3.17 -0.02
C ALA A 50 2.04 -2.08 0.38
N SER A 51 3.08 -1.87 -0.43
CA SER A 51 4.04 -0.79 -0.22
C SER A 51 3.39 0.59 -0.38
N GLU A 52 2.56 0.78 -1.40
CA GLU A 52 1.83 2.02 -1.63
C GLU A 52 0.82 2.29 -0.50
N ALA A 53 0.04 1.27 -0.14
CA ALA A 53 -0.91 1.34 0.98
C ALA A 53 -0.22 1.75 2.28
N TYR A 54 0.92 1.16 2.60
CA TYR A 54 1.68 1.53 3.79
C TYR A 54 2.22 2.96 3.71
N ASP A 55 2.75 3.38 2.55
CA ASP A 55 3.33 4.71 2.39
C ASP A 55 2.31 5.84 2.50
N VAL A 56 1.06 5.58 2.08
CA VAL A 56 -0.08 6.49 2.23
C VAL A 56 -0.63 6.47 3.64
N LEU A 57 -0.89 5.29 4.20
CA LEU A 57 -1.58 5.17 5.50
C LEU A 57 -0.70 5.53 6.70
N LYS A 58 0.63 5.36 6.60
CA LYS A 58 1.57 5.76 7.66
C LYS A 58 1.68 7.30 7.78
N ASP A 59 1.48 8.00 6.67
CA ASP A 59 1.62 9.45 6.61
C ASP A 59 0.25 10.08 6.89
N SER A 60 0.16 10.87 7.96
CA SER A 60 -1.12 11.47 8.36
C SER A 60 -1.68 12.42 7.31
N GLU A 61 -0.83 13.14 6.57
CA GLU A 61 -1.27 14.05 5.50
C GLU A 61 -1.79 13.26 4.30
N LYS A 62 -1.04 12.24 3.84
CA LYS A 62 -1.48 11.41 2.72
C LYS A 62 -2.72 10.58 3.05
N ARG A 63 -2.81 10.07 4.28
CA ARG A 63 -3.98 9.36 4.78
C ARG A 63 -5.21 10.27 4.79
N GLN A 64 -5.07 11.52 5.24
CA GLN A 64 -6.17 12.49 5.16
C GLN A 64 -6.62 12.75 3.72
N ILE A 65 -5.66 12.93 2.79
CA ILE A 65 -5.97 13.11 1.37
C ILE A 65 -6.68 11.88 0.81
N TYR A 66 -6.20 10.68 1.16
CA TYR A 66 -6.79 9.41 0.75
C TYR A 66 -8.20 9.23 1.31
N ASP A 67 -8.42 9.53 2.59
CA ASP A 67 -9.72 9.42 3.24
C ASP A 67 -10.71 10.45 2.67
N GLN A 68 -10.24 11.62 2.20
CA GLN A 68 -11.07 12.69 1.66
C GLN A 68 -11.35 12.58 0.16
N PHE A 69 -10.38 12.14 -0.64
CA PHE A 69 -10.43 12.15 -2.11
C PHE A 69 -10.23 10.76 -2.73
N GLY A 70 -10.01 9.72 -1.92
CA GLY A 70 -9.69 8.38 -2.39
C GLY A 70 -8.36 8.33 -3.15
N HIS A 71 -8.23 7.30 -3.98
CA HIS A 71 -7.02 7.09 -4.79
C HIS A 71 -6.78 8.19 -5.83
N ASP A 72 -7.81 8.92 -6.26
CA ASP A 72 -7.68 9.99 -7.26
C ASP A 72 -7.01 11.24 -6.68
N GLY A 73 -7.19 11.51 -5.38
CA GLY A 73 -6.51 12.61 -4.69
C GLY A 73 -4.99 12.45 -4.62
N LEU A 74 -4.51 11.20 -4.60
CA LEU A 74 -3.08 10.89 -4.61
C LEU A 74 -2.48 11.06 -6.01
N LYS A 75 -3.20 10.61 -7.06
CA LYS A 75 -2.76 10.76 -8.46
C LYS A 75 -2.61 12.22 -8.88
N GLY A 76 -3.52 13.11 -8.44
CA GLY A 76 -3.47 14.54 -8.77
C GLY A 76 -2.29 15.31 -8.16
N ARG A 77 -1.62 14.74 -7.16
CA ARG A 77 -0.52 15.38 -6.42
C ARG A 77 0.87 14.85 -6.76
N GLY A 78 0.98 14.02 -7.80
CA GLY A 78 2.25 13.43 -8.22
C GLY A 78 2.70 12.23 -7.38
N PHE A 79 1.80 11.62 -6.59
CA PHE A 79 2.05 10.28 -6.04
C PHE A 79 1.91 9.27 -7.18
N ASN A 80 2.96 9.16 -8.00
CA ASN A 80 3.14 8.01 -8.87
C ASN A 80 3.64 6.86 -7.98
N GLY A 81 2.72 5.96 -7.64
CA GLY A 81 2.99 4.75 -6.87
C GLY A 81 4.31 4.10 -7.28
N PHE A 82 5.19 3.92 -6.28
CA PHE A 82 6.42 3.16 -6.30
C PHE A 82 7.12 2.99 -7.67
N SER A 83 7.51 4.09 -8.32
CA SER A 83 8.29 4.05 -9.57
C SER A 83 9.80 3.76 -9.33
N GLY A 84 10.13 3.04 -8.25
CA GLY A 84 11.48 2.95 -7.68
C GLY A 84 12.22 1.62 -7.83
N PHE A 85 11.69 0.63 -8.55
CA PHE A 85 12.48 -0.55 -8.93
C PHE A 85 12.92 -0.42 -10.39
N ARG A 86 14.11 0.14 -10.61
CA ARG A 86 14.87 0.03 -11.84
C ARG A 86 16.13 -0.76 -11.57
#